data_AF-A0A7S4IR68-F1
#
_entry.id   AF-A0A7S4IR68-F1
#
_cell.length_a   1.000
_cell.length_b   1.000
_cell.length_c   1.000
_cell.angle_alpha   90.00
_cell.angle_beta   90.00
_cell.angle_gamma   90.00
#
_symmetry.space_group_name_H-M   'P 1'
#
loop_
_entity.id
_entity.type
_entity.pdbx_description
1 polymer ?
#
loop_
_entity_poly.entity_id
_entity_poly.type
_entity_poly.pdbx_seq_one_letter_code
_entity_poly.pdbx_strand_id
1 'polypeptide(L)'
;DDEHDDDAERDDSDDSDSDERGRESSDGALDLGALREISALRLFRSENSHPNVVSIHDVQTLDHDDDENGYDEHGYEPNNVGAGTHGRVGIAMPLFRDGTLTSSIDGGAFRGGGKDGREDRVRIARGLLSAVAYLHGNGVMHRDIKGDNVMLVRHHNRRHDDDEEEEE
;
A
#
# COMPACT_ATOMS: atom_id res chain seq x y z
N ASP A 1 -25.56 6.51 81.88
CA ASP A 1 -25.95 5.20 81.35
C ASP A 1 -26.75 5.52 80.09
N ASP A 2 -26.18 5.68 78.90
CA ASP A 2 -24.96 5.13 78.27
C ASP A 2 -24.47 6.18 77.24
N GLU A 3 -23.22 6.66 77.29
CA GLU A 3 -21.99 6.12 76.67
C GLU A 3 -21.87 6.32 75.13
N HIS A 4 -20.82 7.08 74.77
CA HIS A 4 -19.94 7.08 73.58
C HIS A 4 -20.56 7.19 72.17
N ASP A 5 -20.27 8.27 71.43
CA ASP A 5 -19.02 8.64 70.72
C ASP A 5 -18.62 7.70 69.57
N ASP A 6 -18.23 8.37 68.49
CA ASP A 6 -17.46 7.89 67.33
C ASP A 6 -18.19 7.04 66.28
N ASP A 7 -18.48 7.66 65.14
CA ASP A 7 -17.71 7.36 63.94
C ASP A 7 -17.88 8.46 62.88
N ALA A 8 -16.76 9.12 62.59
CA ALA A 8 -16.46 9.74 61.30
C ALA A 8 -16.65 8.67 60.20
N GLU A 9 -17.09 8.98 59.00
CA GLU A 9 -16.29 9.68 58.00
C GLU A 9 -17.22 10.31 56.95
N ARG A 10 -16.94 11.57 56.63
CA ARG A 10 -17.38 12.18 55.38
C ARG A 10 -16.37 11.75 54.32
N ASP A 11 -16.79 10.94 53.36
CA ASP A 11 -16.00 10.73 52.15
C ASP A 11 -16.75 11.34 50.96
N ASP A 12 -16.25 12.51 50.55
CA ASP A 12 -16.54 13.13 49.26
C ASP A 12 -15.72 12.39 48.20
N SER A 13 -16.37 11.58 47.36
CA SER A 13 -15.78 11.12 46.10
C SER A 13 -16.76 11.25 44.94
N ASP A 14 -16.80 12.49 44.44
CA ASP A 14 -16.69 12.87 43.03
C ASP A 14 -17.45 12.01 42.00
N ASP A 15 -18.66 12.48 41.66
CA ASP A 15 -19.39 12.18 40.43
C ASP A 15 -18.54 12.60 39.22
N SER A 16 -17.65 11.71 38.79
CA SER A 16 -16.90 11.84 37.55
C SER A 16 -17.56 10.97 36.49
N ASP A 17 -18.68 11.47 35.96
CA ASP A 17 -19.17 11.19 34.60
C ASP A 17 -18.02 11.47 33.62
N SER A 18 -17.19 10.46 33.40
CA SER A 18 -16.08 10.49 32.46
C SER A 18 -16.34 9.45 31.39
N ASP A 19 -17.10 9.91 30.40
CA ASP A 19 -17.11 9.45 29.01
C ASP A 19 -16.77 7.97 28.79
N GLU A 20 -17.79 7.22 28.35
CA GLU A 20 -17.64 6.05 27.48
C GLU A 20 -16.79 6.41 26.24
N ARG A 21 -15.47 6.51 26.41
CA ARG A 21 -14.53 6.37 25.31
C ARG A 21 -14.46 4.89 25.03
N GLY A 22 -15.37 4.45 24.15
CA GLY A 22 -15.29 3.16 23.49
C GLY A 22 -13.83 2.91 23.14
N ARG A 23 -13.23 1.95 23.84
CA ARG A 23 -11.89 1.46 23.52
C ARG A 23 -11.99 0.97 22.09
N GLU A 24 -11.41 1.73 21.16
CA GLU A 24 -11.24 1.32 19.78
C GLU A 24 -10.51 -0.02 19.80
N SER A 25 -11.22 -1.10 19.53
CA SER A 25 -10.60 -2.37 19.16
C SER A 25 -9.95 -2.15 17.80
N SER A 26 -8.72 -1.63 17.81
CA SER A 26 -7.82 -1.59 16.65
C SER A 26 -6.96 -2.85 16.64
N ASP A 27 -7.59 -4.01 16.79
CA ASP A 27 -6.92 -5.31 16.65
C ASP A 27 -6.81 -5.64 15.17
N GLY A 28 -5.68 -5.28 14.55
CA GLY A 28 -5.17 -5.88 13.30
C GLY A 28 -6.07 -5.88 12.05
N ALA A 29 -7.27 -5.31 12.10
CA ALA A 29 -8.24 -5.38 11.02
C ALA A 29 -7.82 -4.46 9.88
N LEU A 30 -7.69 -5.03 8.68
CA LEU A 30 -7.38 -4.26 7.48
C LEU A 30 -8.48 -3.23 7.21
N ASP A 31 -8.07 -1.98 6.97
CA ASP A 31 -9.00 -0.95 6.53
C ASP A 31 -9.75 -1.39 5.26
N LEU A 32 -11.03 -1.04 5.17
CA LEU A 32 -11.89 -1.37 4.04
C LEU A 32 -11.33 -0.80 2.72
N GLY A 33 -10.63 0.33 2.77
CA GLY A 33 -9.91 0.89 1.64
C GLY A 33 -8.80 -0.04 1.14
N ALA A 34 -7.96 -0.54 2.04
CA ALA A 34 -6.88 -1.47 1.71
C ALA A 34 -7.42 -2.80 1.16
N LEU A 35 -8.47 -3.36 1.78
CA LEU A 35 -9.13 -4.58 1.29
C LEU A 35 -9.71 -4.39 -0.12
N ARG A 36 -10.31 -3.23 -0.38
CA ARG A 36 -10.84 -2.89 -1.71
C ARG A 36 -9.73 -2.84 -2.75
N GLU A 37 -8.60 -2.23 -2.43
CA GLU A 37 -7.45 -2.13 -3.33
C GLU A 37 -6.86 -3.51 -3.64
N ILE A 38 -6.62 -4.32 -2.60
CA ILE A 38 -6.16 -5.71 -2.74
C ILE A 38 -7.13 -6.51 -3.61
N SER A 39 -8.44 -6.39 -3.35
CA SER A 39 -9.47 -7.11 -4.09
C SER A 39 -9.51 -6.71 -5.56
N ALA A 40 -9.41 -5.41 -5.86
CA ALA A 40 -9.38 -4.92 -7.23
C ALA A 40 -8.13 -5.40 -7.98
N LEU A 41 -6.95 -5.32 -7.34
CA LEU A 41 -5.70 -5.74 -7.96
C LEU A 41 -5.60 -7.27 -8.13
N ARG A 42 -6.26 -8.06 -7.28
CA ARG A 42 -6.35 -9.53 -7.44
C ARG A 42 -7.08 -9.95 -8.71
N LEU A 43 -8.01 -9.14 -9.23
CA LEU A 43 -8.72 -9.44 -10.48
C LEU A 43 -7.79 -9.47 -11.70
N PHE A 44 -6.65 -8.77 -11.63
CA PHE A 44 -5.75 -8.56 -12.75
C PHE A 44 -4.45 -9.37 -12.67
N ARG A 45 -4.48 -10.50 -11.96
CA ARG A 45 -3.34 -11.42 -11.88
C ARG A 45 -3.29 -12.35 -13.09
N SER A 46 -2.07 -12.79 -13.44
CA SER A 46 -1.81 -13.85 -14.43
C SER A 46 -2.45 -13.59 -15.80
N GLU A 47 -3.41 -14.43 -16.21
CA GLU A 47 -4.09 -14.40 -17.51
C GLU A 47 -4.96 -13.15 -17.70
N ASN A 48 -5.36 -12.49 -16.62
CA ASN A 48 -6.11 -11.23 -16.64
C ASN A 48 -5.19 -10.01 -16.42
N SER A 49 -3.91 -10.09 -16.78
CA SER A 49 -3.02 -8.94 -16.69
C SER A 49 -3.12 -8.03 -17.92
N HIS A 50 -2.86 -6.74 -17.72
CA HIS A 50 -2.75 -5.76 -18.79
C HIS A 50 -1.42 -5.00 -18.66
N PRO A 51 -0.66 -4.76 -19.74
CA PRO A 51 0.69 -4.17 -19.69
C PRO A 51 0.74 -2.76 -19.09
N ASN A 52 -0.39 -2.05 -19.04
CA ASN A 52 -0.51 -0.71 -18.46
C ASN A 52 -1.37 -0.67 -17.18
N VAL A 53 -1.62 -1.81 -16.54
CA VAL A 53 -2.25 -1.91 -15.21
C VAL A 53 -1.26 -2.62 -14.29
N VAL A 54 -1.01 -2.05 -13.10
CA VAL A 54 -0.08 -2.66 -12.13
C VAL A 54 -0.60 -4.02 -11.69
N SER A 55 0.25 -5.04 -11.77
CA SER A 55 -0.03 -6.37 -11.22
C SER A 55 0.54 -6.48 -9.81
N ILE A 56 -0.24 -7.02 -8.88
CA ILE A 56 0.29 -7.46 -7.59
C ILE A 56 0.95 -8.83 -7.72
N HIS A 57 2.11 -8.99 -7.12
CA HIS A 57 2.80 -10.29 -7.07
C HIS A 57 2.36 -11.10 -5.85
N ASP A 58 2.28 -10.46 -4.69
CA ASP A 58 1.99 -11.14 -3.42
C ASP A 58 1.28 -10.23 -2.41
N VAL A 59 0.57 -10.83 -1.46
CA VAL A 59 -0.04 -10.16 -0.30
C VAL A 59 0.29 -10.98 0.93
N GLN A 60 1.13 -10.44 1.82
CA GLN A 60 1.61 -11.16 3.00
C GLN A 60 0.98 -10.56 4.26
N THR A 61 0.39 -11.43 5.07
CA THR A 61 0.09 -11.16 6.47
C THR A 61 1.34 -11.44 7.27
N LEU A 62 1.76 -10.49 8.08
CA LEU A 62 2.95 -10.65 8.90
C LEU A 62 2.47 -10.88 10.33
N ASP A 63 2.69 -12.08 10.85
CA ASP A 63 2.12 -12.56 12.11
C ASP A 63 2.56 -11.67 13.29
N HIS A 64 1.64 -11.46 14.23
CA HIS A 64 1.93 -10.95 15.56
C HIS A 64 2.56 -12.10 16.35
N ASP A 65 3.81 -11.95 16.76
CA ASP A 65 4.31 -12.69 17.91
C ASP A 65 3.67 -12.02 19.13
N ASP A 66 2.52 -12.53 19.56
CA ASP A 66 1.93 -12.19 20.87
C ASP A 66 2.81 -12.79 21.96
N ASP A 67 3.99 -12.20 22.18
CA ASP A 67 4.79 -12.42 23.39
C ASP A 67 4.17 -11.63 24.56
N GLU A 68 2.90 -11.91 24.86
CA GLU A 68 2.29 -11.62 26.16
C GLU A 68 1.81 -12.94 26.78
N ASN A 69 2.76 -13.65 27.40
CA ASN A 69 2.58 -14.75 28.37
C ASN A 69 2.08 -16.12 27.85
N GLY A 70 2.70 -16.69 26.83
CA GLY A 70 2.46 -18.07 26.41
C GLY A 70 3.66 -19.00 26.64
N TYR A 71 3.92 -19.45 27.87
CA TYR A 71 4.66 -20.71 28.04
C TYR A 71 3.74 -21.84 27.55
N ASP A 72 3.92 -22.31 26.33
CA ASP A 72 3.32 -23.58 25.92
C ASP A 72 4.18 -24.74 26.44
N GLU A 73 3.51 -25.71 27.05
CA GLU A 73 4.14 -26.88 27.69
C GLU A 73 4.76 -27.86 26.67
N HIS A 74 4.64 -27.60 25.37
CA HIS A 74 5.06 -28.50 24.32
C HIS A 74 5.89 -27.79 23.26
N GLY A 75 7.19 -27.74 23.54
CA GLY A 75 8.20 -27.19 22.65
C GLY A 75 8.02 -27.63 21.20
N TYR A 76 7.94 -26.63 20.31
CA TYR A 76 8.15 -26.80 18.89
C TYR A 76 8.91 -25.59 18.32
N GLU A 77 9.70 -25.88 17.30
CA GLU A 77 10.88 -25.13 16.83
C GLU A 77 10.60 -23.70 16.33
N PRO A 78 11.47 -22.69 16.63
CA PRO A 78 11.34 -21.37 16.06
C PRO A 78 12.13 -21.29 14.75
N ASN A 79 11.56 -21.82 13.67
CA ASN A 79 12.08 -21.57 12.31
C ASN A 79 11.37 -20.39 11.61
N ASN A 80 10.66 -19.54 12.34
CA ASN A 80 9.92 -18.43 11.76
C ASN A 80 10.24 -17.11 12.48
N VAL A 81 11.50 -16.69 12.42
CA VAL A 81 11.88 -15.31 12.78
C VAL A 81 11.45 -14.41 11.61
N GLY A 82 10.18 -14.03 11.59
CA GLY A 82 9.66 -12.98 10.72
C GLY A 82 10.33 -11.64 11.05
N ALA A 83 10.40 -10.73 10.08
CA ALA A 83 11.15 -9.46 10.16
C ALA A 83 10.54 -8.38 11.10
N GLY A 84 9.85 -8.76 12.19
CA GLY A 84 9.36 -7.82 13.22
C GLY A 84 8.21 -6.91 12.80
N THR A 85 7.42 -7.32 11.81
CA THR A 85 6.33 -6.52 11.20
C THR A 85 4.96 -6.82 11.84
N HIS A 86 4.86 -6.65 13.15
CA HIS A 86 3.66 -6.87 13.99
C HIS A 86 2.33 -6.54 13.28
N GLY A 87 1.62 -7.56 12.77
CA GLY A 87 0.22 -7.46 12.31
C GLY A 87 -0.02 -6.58 11.11
N ARG A 88 1.01 -6.29 10.31
CA ARG A 88 0.89 -5.45 9.12
C ARG A 88 0.73 -6.31 7.88
N VAL A 89 -0.13 -5.88 6.96
CA VAL A 89 -0.26 -6.49 5.64
C VAL A 89 0.51 -5.68 4.63
N GLY A 90 1.39 -6.35 3.91
CA GLY A 90 2.18 -5.79 2.81
C GLY A 90 1.69 -6.26 1.45
N ILE A 91 1.73 -5.36 0.46
CA ILE A 91 1.51 -5.72 -0.94
C ILE A 91 2.85 -5.63 -1.67
N ALA A 92 3.25 -6.73 -2.32
CA ALA A 92 4.42 -6.75 -3.19
C ALA A 92 4.00 -6.47 -4.64
N MET A 93 4.65 -5.49 -5.28
CA MET A 93 4.41 -5.07 -6.66
C MET A 93 5.73 -4.67 -7.34
N PRO A 94 5.79 -4.56 -8.68
CA PRO A 94 6.98 -4.07 -9.36
C PRO A 94 7.44 -2.70 -8.84
N LEU A 95 8.76 -2.51 -8.73
CA LEU A 95 9.34 -1.22 -8.37
C LEU A 95 9.47 -0.32 -9.60
N PHE A 96 8.78 0.81 -9.58
CA PHE A 96 8.80 1.83 -10.64
C PHE A 96 9.78 2.96 -10.27
N ARG A 97 11.04 2.82 -10.70
CA ARG A 97 12.12 3.75 -10.32
C ARG A 97 11.96 5.17 -10.86
N ASP A 98 11.19 5.35 -11.93
CA ASP A 98 10.91 6.65 -12.53
C ASP A 98 9.78 7.42 -11.81
N GLY A 99 9.20 6.83 -10.76
CA GLY A 99 8.18 7.46 -9.94
C GLY A 99 6.85 7.69 -10.69
N THR A 100 6.13 8.73 -10.25
CA THR A 100 4.80 9.05 -10.76
C THR A 100 4.86 10.02 -11.95
N LEU A 101 3.77 10.04 -12.73
CA LEU A 101 3.58 10.99 -13.81
C LEU A 101 3.56 12.43 -13.29
N THR A 102 2.96 12.69 -12.12
CA THR A 102 2.96 14.03 -11.49
C THR A 102 4.39 14.52 -11.28
N SER A 103 5.23 13.73 -10.60
CA SER A 103 6.62 14.10 -10.31
C SER A 103 7.42 14.35 -11.59
N SER A 104 7.16 13.60 -12.65
CA SER A 104 7.83 13.78 -13.94
C SER A 104 7.39 15.05 -14.68
N ILE A 105 6.11 15.41 -14.60
CA ILE A 105 5.59 16.66 -15.18
C ILE A 105 6.17 17.87 -14.44
N ASP A 106 6.18 17.83 -13.11
CA ASP A 106 6.69 18.91 -12.27
C ASP A 106 8.19 19.09 -12.44
N GLY A 107 8.94 17.99 -12.55
CA GLY A 107 10.36 17.97 -12.90
C GLY A 107 10.66 18.45 -14.33
N GLY A 108 9.64 18.75 -15.12
CA GLY A 108 9.79 19.30 -16.46
C GLY A 108 10.20 18.28 -17.53
N ALA A 109 10.07 16.97 -17.25
CA ALA A 109 10.50 15.89 -18.15
C ALA A 109 9.92 16.02 -19.57
N PHE A 110 8.72 16.62 -19.69
CA PHE A 110 8.02 16.79 -20.96
C PHE A 110 7.99 18.24 -21.46
N ARG A 111 8.64 19.21 -20.80
CA ARG A 111 8.53 20.64 -21.15
C ARG A 111 9.31 21.03 -22.42
N GLY A 112 10.21 20.18 -22.91
CA GLY A 112 10.92 20.40 -24.17
C GLY A 112 9.96 20.41 -25.37
N GLY A 113 10.01 21.46 -26.19
CA GLY A 113 9.23 21.60 -27.43
C GLY A 113 9.72 20.74 -28.60
N GLY A 114 10.67 19.83 -28.36
CA GLY A 114 11.21 18.91 -29.36
C GLY A 114 10.21 17.81 -29.75
N LYS A 115 10.52 17.11 -30.85
CA LYS A 115 9.72 15.97 -31.35
C LYS A 115 9.57 14.88 -30.28
N ASP A 116 10.62 14.62 -29.51
CA ASP A 116 10.68 13.55 -28.51
C ASP A 116 9.68 13.78 -27.37
N GLY A 117 9.60 15.01 -26.85
CA GLY A 117 8.66 15.35 -25.77
C GLY A 117 7.19 15.25 -26.20
N ARG A 118 6.87 15.52 -27.48
CA ARG A 118 5.52 15.29 -28.01
C ARG A 118 5.22 13.79 -28.15
N GLU A 119 6.19 13.02 -28.62
CA GLU A 119 6.04 11.58 -28.80
C GLU A 119 5.81 10.87 -27.45
N ASP A 120 6.56 11.24 -26.42
CA ASP A 120 6.40 10.67 -25.07
C ASP A 120 5.01 10.95 -24.48
N ARG A 121 4.49 12.17 -24.64
CA ARG A 121 3.12 12.50 -24.21
C ARG A 121 2.08 11.63 -24.91
N VAL A 122 2.25 11.37 -26.20
CA VAL A 122 1.34 10.51 -26.97
C VAL A 122 1.46 9.05 -26.51
N ARG A 123 2.67 8.56 -26.24
CA ARG A 123 2.89 7.21 -25.72
C ARG A 123 2.24 7.02 -24.35
N ILE A 124 2.40 7.98 -23.44
CA ILE A 124 1.78 7.97 -22.11
C ILE A 124 0.25 7.99 -22.24
N ALA A 125 -0.30 8.91 -23.04
CA ALA A 125 -1.75 9.00 -23.25
C ALA A 125 -2.33 7.71 -23.84
N ARG A 126 -1.64 7.09 -24.80
CA ARG A 126 -2.05 5.81 -25.38
C ARG A 126 -2.03 4.68 -24.35
N GLY A 127 -0.98 4.59 -23.53
CA GLY A 127 -0.88 3.60 -22.46
C GLY A 127 -2.00 3.75 -21.43
N LEU A 128 -2.29 4.99 -21.01
CA LEU A 128 -3.36 5.29 -20.07
C LEU A 128 -4.73 4.94 -20.64
N LEU A 129 -5.01 5.32 -21.89
CA LEU A 129 -6.28 4.97 -22.55
C LEU A 129 -6.44 3.46 -22.73
N SER A 130 -5.36 2.74 -23.04
CA SER A 130 -5.37 1.28 -23.12
C SER A 130 -5.72 0.66 -21.78
N ALA A 131 -5.11 1.13 -20.69
CA ALA A 131 -5.41 0.67 -19.33
C ALA A 131 -6.89 0.91 -18.96
N VAL A 132 -7.40 2.12 -19.22
CA VAL A 132 -8.78 2.49 -18.89
C VAL A 132 -9.78 1.67 -19.70
N ALA A 133 -9.54 1.48 -21.00
CA ALA A 133 -10.38 0.63 -21.85
C ALA A 133 -10.41 -0.81 -21.33
N TYR A 134 -9.27 -1.35 -20.91
CA TYR A 134 -9.17 -2.66 -20.30
C TYR A 134 -9.96 -2.77 -18.98
N LEU A 135 -9.80 -1.80 -18.07
CA LEU A 135 -10.54 -1.77 -16.81
C LEU A 135 -12.06 -1.74 -17.05
N HIS A 136 -12.52 -0.86 -17.95
CA HIS A 136 -13.94 -0.75 -18.29
C HIS A 136 -14.47 -2.03 -18.95
N GLY A 137 -13.69 -2.69 -19.80
CA GLY A 137 -14.04 -3.98 -20.39
C GLY A 137 -14.25 -5.09 -19.35
N ASN A 138 -13.61 -4.97 -18.18
CA ASN A 138 -13.78 -5.89 -17.05
C ASN A 138 -14.77 -5.37 -15.98
N GLY A 139 -15.55 -4.33 -16.30
CA GLY A 139 -16.54 -3.76 -15.38
C GLY A 139 -15.94 -3.00 -14.19
N VAL A 140 -14.64 -2.66 -14.23
CA VAL A 140 -13.94 -1.95 -13.17
C VAL A 140 -13.83 -0.47 -13.49
N MET A 141 -14.39 0.37 -12.63
CA MET A 141 -14.16 1.81 -12.65
C MET A 141 -13.05 2.17 -11.67
N HIS A 142 -11.95 2.76 -12.15
CA HIS A 142 -10.82 3.18 -11.30
C HIS A 142 -11.24 4.29 -10.31
N ARG A 143 -12.07 5.25 -10.76
CA ARG A 143 -12.61 6.41 -10.00
C ARG A 143 -11.62 7.43 -9.45
N ASP A 144 -10.33 7.10 -9.37
CA ASP A 144 -9.28 8.04 -8.94
C ASP A 144 -8.15 8.14 -9.98
N ILE A 145 -8.48 8.49 -11.22
CA ILE A 145 -7.47 8.63 -12.27
C ILE A 145 -6.82 10.01 -12.13
N LYS A 146 -5.58 10.02 -11.64
CA LYS A 146 -4.73 11.20 -11.47
C LYS A 146 -3.25 10.85 -11.70
N GLY A 147 -2.41 11.87 -11.88
CA GLY A 147 -0.97 11.67 -12.19
C GLY A 147 -0.21 10.87 -11.13
N ASP A 148 -0.62 10.95 -9.87
CA ASP A 148 0.02 10.22 -8.77
C ASP A 148 -0.23 8.71 -8.83
N ASN A 149 -1.31 8.30 -9.48
CA ASN A 149 -1.69 6.90 -9.66
C ASN A 149 -1.20 6.35 -11.02
N VAL A 150 -0.31 7.06 -11.70
CA VAL A 150 0.31 6.63 -12.96
C VAL A 150 1.81 6.52 -12.74
N MET A 151 2.33 5.30 -12.76
CA MET A 151 3.75 5.02 -12.62
C MET A 151 4.43 4.98 -13.98
N LEU A 152 5.64 5.55 -14.08
CA LEU A 152 6.41 5.55 -15.32
C LEU A 152 7.47 4.44 -15.33
N VAL A 153 7.77 3.96 -16.54
CA VAL A 153 8.85 3.00 -16.81
C VAL A 153 9.63 3.50 -18.01
N ARG A 154 10.94 3.72 -17.84
CA ARG A 154 11.84 3.94 -18.99
C ARG A 154 11.97 2.67 -19.82
N HIS A 155 11.63 2.78 -21.09
CA HIS A 155 12.07 1.81 -22.08
C HIS A 155 13.50 2.15 -22.48
N HIS A 156 14.46 1.31 -22.12
CA HIS A 156 15.80 1.37 -22.70
C HIS A 156 15.67 1.05 -24.19
N ASN A 157 15.69 2.08 -25.02
CA ASN A 157 15.74 1.94 -26.46
C ASN A 157 17.16 1.45 -26.79
N ARG A 158 17.34 0.14 -26.99
CA ARG A 158 18.61 -0.44 -27.50
C ARG A 158 18.83 0.01 -28.94
N ARG A 159 19.21 1.27 -29.13
CA ARG A 159 19.67 1.79 -30.41
C ARG A 159 20.91 2.63 -30.11
N HIS A 160 22.05 2.16 -30.61
CA HIS A 160 23.38 2.78 -30.61
C HIS A 160 24.38 2.34 -29.53
N ASP A 161 24.57 1.04 -29.34
CA ASP A 161 25.84 0.52 -28.77
C ASP A 161 26.47 -0.61 -29.63
N ASP A 162 25.95 -0.88 -30.84
CA ASP A 162 26.40 -2.04 -31.67
C ASP A 162 27.31 -1.65 -32.87
N ASP A 163 27.82 -0.41 -32.99
CA ASP A 163 28.56 0.03 -34.20
C ASP A 163 30.02 0.51 -33.95
N GLU A 164 30.67 0.20 -32.83
CA GLU A 164 32.09 0.57 -32.60
C GLU A 164 32.97 -0.56 -32.01
N GLU A 165 33.00 -1.72 -32.65
CA GLU A 165 34.11 -2.71 -32.58
C GLU A 165 34.11 -3.40 -33.96
N GLU A 166 35.11 -3.42 -34.85
CA GLU A 166 36.55 -3.24 -34.79
C GLU A 166 37.04 -2.69 -36.16
N GLU A 167 37.67 -1.52 -36.20
CA GLU A 167 38.75 -1.24 -37.16
C GLU A 167 40.01 -0.95 -36.34
N GLU A 168 40.88 -1.95 -36.21
CA GLU A 168 42.35 -1.91 -36.45
C GLU A 168 43.02 -3.22 -36.00
#